data_AF-A0A382W319-F1
#
_entry.id   AF-A0A382W319-F1
#
_cell.length_a   1.000
_cell.length_b   1.000
_cell.length_c   1.000
_cell.angle_alpha   90.00
_cell.angle_beta   90.00
_cell.angle_gamma   90.00
#
_symmetry.space_group_name_H-M   'P 1'
#
loop_
_entity.id
_entity.type
_entity.pdbx_description
1 polymer ?
#
loop_
_entity_poly.entity_id
_entity_poly.type
_entity_poly.pdbx_seq_one_letter_code
_entity_poly.pdbx_strand_id
1 'polypeptide(L)' 'MSPDKILFSETGGFVLEVLPKNIDVIKSIFSNYSLDIFDIGSTGGESIEINGITDIYVNETKKAWTNGLREKL' A
#
# COMPACT_ATOMS: atom_id res chain seq x y z
N MET A 1 -13.89 -1.01 10.34
CA MET A 1 -12.66 -0.75 11.13
C MET A 1 -12.36 0.74 11.06
N SER A 2 -11.67 1.31 12.05
CA SER A 2 -11.19 2.69 11.92
C SER A 2 -10.10 2.78 10.84
N PRO A 3 -9.95 3.93 10.16
CA PRO A 3 -8.86 4.15 9.20
C PRO A 3 -7.48 3.84 9.81
N ASP A 4 -7.24 4.25 11.05
CA ASP A 4 -5.99 4.00 11.77
C ASP A 4 -5.71 2.50 11.93
N LYS A 5 -6.75 1.71 12.22
CA LYS A 5 -6.58 0.25 12.35
C LYS A 5 -6.29 -0.41 11.00
N ILE A 6 -6.79 0.13 9.88
CA ILE A 6 -6.51 -0.42 8.56
C ILE A 6 -5.08 -0.09 8.11
N LEU A 7 -4.63 1.15 8.36
CA LEU A 7 -3.35 1.65 7.86
C LEU A 7 -2.15 1.27 8.75
N PHE A 8 -2.35 1.14 10.06
CA PHE A 8 -1.25 0.98 11.02
C PHE A 8 -1.31 -0.33 11.81
N SER A 9 -2.25 -1.25 11.54
CA SER A 9 -2.20 -2.58 12.15
C SER A 9 -1.10 -3.42 11.54
N GLU A 10 -0.46 -4.23 12.37
CA GLU A 10 0.49 -5.25 11.91
C GLU A 10 -0.22 -6.58 11.72
N THR A 11 -0.34 -7.02 10.46
CA THR A 11 -0.85 -8.33 10.07
C THR A 11 0.05 -8.91 8.98
N GLY A 12 0.24 -10.23 8.98
CA GLY A 12 1.00 -10.89 7.93
C GLY A 12 0.33 -10.74 6.57
N GLY A 13 1.13 -10.61 5.51
CA GLY A 13 0.64 -10.41 4.15
C GLY A 13 1.69 -9.76 3.26
N PHE A 14 1.30 -9.40 2.04
CA PHE A 14 2.14 -8.68 1.08
C PHE A 14 1.26 -7.92 0.09
N VAL A 15 1.88 -6.98 -0.64
CA VAL A 15 1.27 -6.22 -1.74
C VAL A 15 1.90 -6.66 -3.05
N LEU A 16 1.10 -6.74 -4.12
CA LEU A 16 1.57 -7.03 -5.47
C LEU A 16 1.22 -5.87 -6.40
N GLU A 17 2.18 -5.46 -7.22
CA GLU A 17 1.96 -4.58 -8.35
C GLU A 17 1.90 -5.43 -9.63
N VAL A 18 0.82 -5.28 -10.40
CA VAL A 18 0.56 -6.09 -11.59
C VAL A 18 -0.06 -5.25 -12.70
N LEU A 19 0.08 -5.70 -13.95
CA LEU A 19 -0.62 -5.06 -15.06
C LEU A 19 -2.14 -5.22 -14.88
N PRO A 20 -2.95 -4.20 -15.19
CA PRO A 20 -4.41 -4.24 -15.00
C PRO A 20 -5.08 -5.45 -15.65
N LYS A 21 -4.59 -5.85 -16.84
CA LYS A 21 -5.10 -7.03 -17.58
C LYS A 21 -4.95 -8.37 -16.83
N ASN A 22 -4.12 -8.43 -15.79
CA ASN A 22 -3.84 -9.65 -15.04
C ASN A 22 -4.66 -9.76 -13.75
N ILE A 23 -5.40 -8.72 -13.34
CA ILE A 23 -6.10 -8.67 -12.04
C ILE A 23 -7.06 -9.86 -11.87
N ASP A 24 -7.91 -10.13 -12.86
CA ASP A 24 -8.92 -11.20 -12.76
C ASP A 24 -8.29 -12.59 -12.71
N VAL A 25 -7.21 -12.81 -13.48
CA VAL A 25 -6.45 -14.06 -13.47
C VAL A 25 -5.83 -14.30 -12.10
N ILE A 26 -5.25 -13.26 -11.48
CA ILE A 26 -4.65 -13.36 -10.16
C ILE A 26 -5.69 -13.65 -9.09
N LYS A 27 -6.85 -12.96 -9.11
CA LYS A 27 -7.98 -13.24 -8.22
C LYS A 27 -8.41 -14.70 -8.32
N SER A 28 -8.50 -15.24 -9.53
CA SER A 28 -8.84 -16.65 -9.75
C SER A 28 -7.78 -17.62 -9.22
N ILE A 29 -6.49 -17.30 -9.36
CA ILE A 29 -5.41 -18.14 -8.81
C ILE A 29 -5.51 -18.20 -7.29
N PHE A 30 -5.69 -17.07 -6.61
CA PHE A 30 -5.74 -17.01 -5.14
C PHE A 30 -7.04 -17.58 -4.57
N SER A 31 -8.16 -17.50 -5.28
CA SER A 31 -9.40 -18.15 -4.86
C SER A 31 -9.27 -19.68 -4.75
N ASN A 32 -8.39 -20.30 -5.54
CA ASN A 32 -8.09 -21.74 -5.41
C ASN A 32 -7.46 -22.10 -4.06
N TYR A 33 -6.88 -21.12 -3.37
CA TYR A 33 -6.29 -21.26 -2.04
C TYR A 33 -7.17 -20.66 -0.93
N SER A 34 -8.41 -20.25 -1.26
CA SER A 34 -9.31 -19.55 -0.32
C SER A 34 -8.68 -18.27 0.27
N LEU A 35 -7.85 -17.59 -0.51
CA LEU A 35 -7.22 -16.33 -0.13
C LEU A 35 -7.96 -15.15 -0.77
N ASP A 36 -8.37 -14.20 0.08
CA ASP A 36 -8.96 -12.95 -0.38
C ASP A 36 -7.90 -12.01 -0.96
N ILE A 37 -8.24 -11.35 -2.08
CA ILE A 37 -7.43 -10.28 -2.69
C ILE A 37 -8.26 -9.02 -2.74
N PHE A 38 -7.62 -7.91 -2.37
CA PHE A 38 -8.17 -6.58 -2.45
C PHE A 38 -7.43 -5.79 -3.52
N ASP A 39 -8.18 -5.19 -4.45
CA ASP A 39 -7.64 -4.16 -5.31
C ASP A 39 -7.62 -2.85 -4.52
N ILE A 40 -6.41 -2.35 -4.25
CA ILE A 40 -6.18 -1.19 -3.37
C ILE A 40 -5.78 0.08 -4.15
N GLY A 41 -5.66 0.00 -5.47
CA GLY A 41 -5.31 1.14 -6.32
C GLY A 41 -4.24 0.83 -7.36
N SER A 42 -3.58 1.89 -7.83
CA SER A 42 -2.58 1.85 -8.90
C SER A 42 -1.32 2.62 -8.51
N THR A 43 -0.21 2.31 -9.16
CA THR A 43 1.07 3.00 -8.99
C THR A 43 1.29 4.08 -10.06
N GLY A 44 2.03 5.13 -9.71
CA GLY A 44 2.34 6.27 -10.57
C GLY A 44 2.45 7.57 -9.77
N GLY A 45 2.65 8.69 -10.48
CA GLY A 45 2.66 10.02 -9.86
C GLY A 45 3.86 10.30 -8.94
N GLU A 46 3.73 11.36 -8.15
CA GLU A 46 4.76 11.83 -7.20
C GLU A 46 4.27 11.88 -5.75
N SER A 47 2.99 11.58 -5.52
CA SER A 47 2.25 11.62 -4.26
C SER A 47 1.77 10.22 -3.84
N ILE A 48 1.65 10.01 -2.53
CA ILE A 48 0.93 8.88 -1.93
C ILE A 48 -0.45 9.42 -1.54
N GLU A 49 -1.46 9.01 -2.29
CA GLU A 49 -2.85 9.43 -2.10
C GLU A 49 -3.68 8.26 -1.56
N ILE A 50 -4.34 8.46 -0.41
CA ILE A 50 -5.23 7.46 0.17
C ILE A 50 -6.56 8.13 0.50
N ASN A 51 -7.54 8.08 -0.42
CA ASN A 51 -8.96 8.40 -0.21
C ASN A 51 -9.26 9.57 0.77
N GLY A 52 -8.58 10.72 0.62
CA GLY A 52 -8.79 11.90 1.47
C GLY A 52 -8.21 11.81 2.89
N ILE A 53 -7.54 10.70 3.24
CA ILE A 53 -6.78 10.51 4.48
C ILE A 53 -5.40 11.16 4.36
N THR A 54 -4.75 11.01 3.22
CA THR A 54 -3.44 11.59 2.96
C THR A 54 -3.26 11.91 1.48
N ASP A 55 -2.47 12.95 1.24
CA ASP A 55 -1.87 13.34 -0.03
C ASP A 55 -0.49 13.92 0.33
N ILE A 56 0.56 13.09 0.25
CA ILE A 56 1.93 13.45 0.66
C ILE A 56 2.90 13.07 -0.44
N TYR A 57 3.84 13.95 -0.77
CA TYR A 57 4.87 13.67 -1.77
C TYR A 57 5.80 12.53 -1.34
N VAL A 58 6.04 11.58 -2.25
CA VAL A 58 6.96 10.44 -2.04
C VAL A 58 8.35 10.91 -1.60
N ASN A 59 8.82 12.04 -2.12
CA ASN A 59 10.11 12.61 -1.74
C ASN A 59 10.15 13.06 -0.28
N GLU A 60 9.08 13.64 0.24
CA GLU A 60 8.99 14.06 1.64
C GLU A 60 8.95 12.84 2.56
N THR A 61 8.14 11.84 2.21
CA THR A 61 8.06 10.56 2.95
C THR A 61 9.41 9.85 2.97
N LYS A 62 10.14 9.84 1.84
CA LYS A 62 11.48 9.28 1.74
C LYS A 62 12.47 9.98 2.66
N LYS A 63 12.45 11.32 2.72
CA LYS A 63 13.32 12.10 3.61
C LYS A 63 13.01 11.77 5.07
N ALA A 64 11.73 11.83 5.47
CA ALA A 64 11.31 11.52 6.83
C ALA A 64 11.71 10.09 7.25
N TRP A 65 11.50 9.11 6.37
CA TRP A 65 11.90 7.72 6.62
C TRP A 65 13.42 7.55 6.79
N THR A 66 14.20 8.15 5.89
CA THR A 66 15.67 8.01 5.87
C THR A 66 16.33 8.71 7.05
N ASN A 67 15.72 9.78 7.56
CA ASN A 67 16.30 10.63 8.60
C ASN A 67 15.66 10.48 9.97
N GLY A 68 14.63 9.65 10.13
CA GLY A 68 13.84 9.55 11.37
C GLY A 68 14.67 9.30 12.64
N LEU A 69 15.80 8.60 12.52
CA LEU A 69 16.78 8.41 13.61
C LEU A 69 18.01 9.33 13.50
N ARG A 70 18.39 9.74 12.29
CA ARG A 70 19.63 10.51 12.04
C ARG A 70 19.57 11.93 12.59
N GLU A 71 18.39 12.54 12.61
CA GLU A 71 18.18 13.90 13.14
C GLU A 71 17.89 13.93 14.65
N LYS A 72 17.92 12.76 15.31
CA LYS A 72 17.66 12.59 16.74
C LYS A 72 18.90 12.19 17.55
N LEU A 73 20.04 12.04 16.89
CA LEU A 73 21.36 11.78 17.47
C LEU A 73 22.25 13.02 17.29
#